data_AF-A0A812UAV3-F1
#
_entry.id   AF-A0A812UAV3-F1
#
_cell.length_a   1.000
_cell.length_b   1.000
_cell.length_c   1.000
_cell.angle_alpha   90.00
_cell.angle_beta   90.00
_cell.angle_gamma   90.00
#
_symmetry.space_group_name_H-M   'P 1'
#
loop_
_entity.id
_entity.type
_entity.pdbx_description
1 polymer ?
#
loop_
_entity_poly.entity_id
_entity_poly.type
_entity_poly.pdbx_seq_one_letter_code
_entity_poly.pdbx_strand_id
1 'polypeptide(L)'
;MPHPRRRELAVGKTISIQIELNEIVEVWRGGDWQCLIPSESLEMIRKREAHVRSFVISSNRGSYDIDLDSMTRKDHLSGRTRAIRFTHVEGLQDSGNWDFDKCKDFFTDMASGNAESEPLLTQDDLLCKWPGAVMDGDLLGETVREVMRSASLRDLAGLTKEEWVNYWALQVGEPSAASVAELTERLRVVLQYDSKVLERLQAIFEAFATAILGRNSLALPIDGLLEACRTMEAFPDHVMEKFWAQDILRQHDEGKLALEEDEELNYHDFMSVMLGRKRQKVYLLMYDITDGRASFWSWLLGPHFRAFWHTGVMVEFADKPGEFWFGGKVFLSTPCTTPFGEPVEKRFMGYTYRSREEVIHHIGVNFAHEFHKDSYDALTHNCNHFSDKLMMYLANEHVPEEILKQPELILNSPAVQLARPFLNRRFFVQGS
;
A
#
# COMPACT_ATOMS: atom_id res chain seq x y z
N MET A 1 -18.26 -44.47 -25.55
CA MET A 1 -17.70 -43.15 -25.93
C MET A 1 -16.63 -42.81 -24.90
N PRO A 2 -15.37 -42.55 -25.30
CA PRO A 2 -14.29 -42.33 -24.34
C PRO A 2 -14.31 -40.89 -23.79
N HIS A 3 -14.00 -40.77 -22.50
CA HIS A 3 -13.84 -39.53 -21.72
C HIS A 3 -12.98 -38.47 -22.45
N PRO A 4 -13.33 -37.18 -22.39
CA PRO A 4 -12.45 -36.12 -22.84
C PRO A 4 -11.23 -36.02 -21.91
N ARG A 5 -10.04 -36.19 -22.49
CA ARG A 5 -8.75 -36.07 -21.80
C ARG A 5 -8.59 -34.65 -21.27
N ARG A 6 -8.17 -34.50 -20.01
CA ARG A 6 -7.59 -33.27 -19.46
C ARG A 6 -6.50 -32.80 -20.42
N ARG A 7 -6.69 -31.65 -21.06
CA ARG A 7 -5.58 -30.94 -21.71
C ARG A 7 -4.82 -30.25 -20.59
N GLU A 8 -3.63 -30.78 -20.28
CA GLU A 8 -2.61 -30.03 -19.56
C GLU A 8 -2.39 -28.72 -20.34
N LEU A 9 -2.58 -27.59 -19.64
CA LEU A 9 -2.10 -26.30 -20.10
C LEU A 9 -0.60 -26.47 -20.35
N ALA A 10 -0.18 -26.29 -21.60
CA ALA A 10 1.23 -26.21 -21.93
C ALA A 10 1.79 -25.00 -21.17
N VAL A 11 2.52 -25.29 -20.08
CA VAL A 11 3.29 -24.31 -19.32
C VAL A 11 4.26 -23.68 -20.32
N GLY A 12 3.95 -22.44 -20.71
CA GLY A 12 4.85 -21.61 -21.50
C GLY A 12 6.18 -21.54 -20.79
N LYS A 13 7.28 -21.56 -21.55
CA LYS A 13 8.65 -21.46 -21.06
C LYS A 13 8.72 -20.49 -19.88
N THR A 14 8.91 -21.03 -18.69
CA THR A 14 9.20 -20.30 -17.46
C THR A 14 10.42 -19.43 -17.72
N ILE A 15 10.22 -18.13 -17.98
CA ILE A 15 11.27 -17.13 -17.76
C ILE A 15 11.17 -16.76 -16.28
N SER A 16 11.43 -17.75 -15.42
CA SER A 16 11.84 -17.46 -14.06
C SER A 16 13.22 -16.86 -14.22
N ILE A 17 13.35 -15.56 -13.97
CA ILE A 17 14.66 -15.03 -13.62
C ILE A 17 14.96 -15.63 -12.25
N GLN A 18 15.49 -16.86 -12.24
CA GLN A 18 16.08 -17.46 -11.05
C GLN A 18 17.34 -16.66 -10.76
N ILE A 19 17.20 -15.58 -9.99
CA ILE A 19 18.36 -14.91 -9.43
C ILE A 19 18.80 -15.80 -8.25
N GLU A 20 19.84 -16.61 -8.46
CA GLU A 20 20.54 -17.33 -7.38
C GLU A 20 21.29 -16.29 -6.53
N LEU A 21 20.58 -15.65 -5.60
CA LEU A 21 21.15 -14.79 -4.58
C LEU A 21 21.48 -15.65 -3.35
N ASN A 22 22.76 -15.71 -2.96
CA ASN A 22 23.16 -16.35 -1.69
C ASN A 22 22.90 -15.45 -0.46
N GLU A 23 22.44 -14.22 -0.70
CA GLU A 23 22.22 -13.19 0.30
C GLU A 23 21.13 -12.23 -0.17
N ILE A 24 20.28 -11.75 0.75
CA ILE A 24 19.27 -10.72 0.50
C ILE A 24 19.53 -9.53 1.41
N VAL A 25 19.01 -8.36 1.05
CA VAL A 25 19.01 -7.21 1.95
C VAL A 25 17.65 -7.10 2.62
N GLU A 26 17.64 -6.92 3.93
CA GLU A 26 16.44 -6.58 4.69
C GLU A 26 16.51 -5.13 5.18
N VAL A 27 15.36 -4.51 5.35
CA VAL A 27 15.19 -3.15 5.88
C VAL A 27 14.28 -3.18 7.10
N TRP A 28 14.64 -2.43 8.13
CA TRP A 28 13.85 -2.33 9.36
C TRP A 28 12.61 -1.47 9.15
N ARG A 29 11.43 -2.08 9.27
CA ARG A 29 10.12 -1.46 9.08
C ARG A 29 9.14 -1.97 10.12
N GLY A 30 8.44 -1.05 10.79
CA GLY A 30 7.32 -1.42 11.68
C GLY A 30 7.68 -2.28 12.90
N GLY A 31 8.96 -2.41 13.25
CA GLY A 31 9.41 -3.29 14.35
C GLY A 31 9.90 -4.67 13.90
N ASP A 32 10.02 -4.91 12.60
CA ASP A 32 10.58 -6.14 12.04
C ASP A 32 11.49 -5.89 10.81
N TRP A 33 12.19 -6.93 10.36
CA TRP A 33 13.05 -6.93 9.19
C TRP A 33 12.31 -7.45 7.96
N GLN A 34 12.12 -6.58 6.97
CA GLN A 34 11.48 -6.96 5.71
C GLN A 34 12.49 -7.06 4.58
N CYS A 35 12.40 -8.13 3.79
CA CYS A 35 13.22 -8.27 2.60
C CYS A 35 12.96 -7.14 1.60
N LEU A 36 14.04 -6.54 1.11
CA LEU A 36 13.99 -5.73 -0.09
C LEU A 36 13.73 -6.64 -1.29
N ILE A 37 13.19 -6.04 -2.34
CA ILE A 37 12.99 -6.77 -3.59
C ILE A 37 14.33 -7.26 -4.16
N PRO A 38 14.34 -8.35 -4.94
CA PRO A 38 15.58 -8.96 -5.42
C PRO A 38 16.47 -8.03 -6.23
N SER A 39 15.86 -7.17 -7.05
CA SER A 39 16.56 -6.17 -7.86
C SER A 39 17.33 -5.17 -6.99
N GLU A 40 16.68 -4.58 -5.98
CA GLU A 40 17.33 -3.69 -4.99
C GLU A 40 18.42 -4.43 -4.21
N SER A 41 18.13 -5.64 -3.72
CA SER A 41 19.10 -6.45 -2.97
C SER A 41 20.34 -6.76 -3.81
N LEU A 42 20.15 -7.17 -5.07
CA LEU A 42 21.24 -7.48 -6.00
C LEU A 42 22.07 -6.24 -6.32
N GLU A 43 21.45 -5.09 -6.52
CA GLU A 43 22.18 -3.84 -6.73
C GLU A 43 23.03 -3.49 -5.50
N MET A 44 22.47 -3.57 -4.30
CA MET A 44 23.21 -3.29 -3.05
C MET A 44 24.37 -4.25 -2.85
N ILE A 45 24.18 -5.54 -3.13
CA ILE A 45 25.22 -6.57 -3.05
C ILE A 45 26.34 -6.26 -4.06
N ARG A 46 25.99 -5.96 -5.31
CA ARG A 46 26.97 -5.59 -6.35
C ARG A 46 27.77 -4.35 -5.96
N LYS A 47 27.12 -3.32 -5.42
CA LYS A 47 27.78 -2.09 -4.94
C LYS A 47 28.73 -2.39 -3.77
N ARG A 48 28.29 -3.23 -2.83
CA ARG A 48 29.11 -3.69 -1.71
C ARG A 48 30.36 -4.44 -2.19
N GLU A 49 30.20 -5.39 -3.13
CA GLU A 49 31.29 -6.16 -3.74
C GLU A 49 32.26 -5.26 -4.53
N ALA A 50 31.73 -4.24 -5.21
CA ALA A 50 32.51 -3.19 -5.86
C ALA A 50 33.14 -2.19 -4.88
N HIS A 51 33.04 -2.42 -3.56
CA HIS A 51 33.56 -1.56 -2.50
C HIS A 51 32.99 -0.13 -2.50
N VAL A 52 31.81 0.07 -3.10
CA VAL A 52 31.08 1.34 -3.08
C VAL A 52 30.26 1.39 -1.79
N ARG A 53 30.59 2.32 -0.89
CA ARG A 53 29.97 2.42 0.44
C ARG A 53 28.75 3.33 0.50
N SER A 54 28.67 4.32 -0.38
CA SER A 54 27.52 5.21 -0.48
C SER A 54 27.10 5.39 -1.94
N PHE A 55 25.81 5.22 -2.20
CA PHE A 55 25.21 5.30 -3.53
C PHE A 55 23.70 5.52 -3.42
N VAL A 56 23.09 5.93 -4.52
CA VAL A 56 21.64 6.07 -4.62
C VAL A 56 21.07 4.85 -5.33
N ILE A 57 20.01 4.26 -4.76
CA ILE A 57 19.13 3.33 -5.47
C ILE A 57 17.82 4.05 -5.75
N SER A 58 17.34 3.95 -6.97
CA SER A 58 16.01 4.43 -7.35
C SER A 58 15.11 3.24 -7.61
N SER A 59 13.96 3.19 -6.95
CA SER A 59 12.92 2.19 -7.20
C SER A 59 11.53 2.84 -7.17
N ASN A 60 10.52 2.05 -7.47
CA ASN A 60 9.12 2.45 -7.43
C ASN A 60 8.61 2.86 -6.02
N ARG A 61 9.36 2.50 -4.98
CA ARG A 61 9.10 2.91 -3.59
C ARG A 61 9.77 4.25 -3.24
N GLY A 62 10.55 4.84 -4.14
CA GLY A 62 11.27 6.09 -3.93
C GLY A 62 12.74 6.04 -4.35
N SER A 63 13.41 7.18 -4.23
CA SER A 63 14.87 7.26 -4.34
C SER A 63 15.48 7.19 -2.94
N TYR A 64 16.57 6.45 -2.82
CA TYR A 64 17.15 6.12 -1.52
C TYR A 64 18.65 6.33 -1.50
N ASP A 65 19.14 7.14 -0.55
CA ASP A 65 20.55 7.15 -0.21
C ASP A 65 20.86 5.89 0.60
N ILE A 66 21.72 5.05 0.05
CA ILE A 66 22.26 3.89 0.76
C ILE A 66 23.61 4.27 1.35
N ASP A 67 23.79 3.94 2.62
CA ASP A 67 25.05 4.05 3.34
C ASP A 67 25.36 2.69 3.99
N LEU A 68 26.33 1.98 3.43
CA LEU A 68 26.75 0.67 3.89
C LEU A 68 27.74 0.73 5.08
N ASP A 69 28.26 1.91 5.44
CA ASP A 69 29.09 2.07 6.63
C ASP A 69 28.21 2.20 7.88
N SER A 70 27.13 2.99 7.77
CA SER A 70 26.12 3.08 8.84
C SER A 70 25.03 2.02 8.75
N MET A 71 25.01 1.22 7.67
CA MET A 71 23.96 0.24 7.37
C MET A 71 22.58 0.88 7.39
N THR A 72 22.43 1.96 6.64
CA THR A 72 21.18 2.71 6.53
C THR A 72 20.73 2.97 5.10
N ARG A 73 19.43 3.19 4.96
CA ARG A 73 18.71 3.58 3.75
C ARG A 73 17.87 4.81 4.08
N LYS A 74 18.16 5.96 3.45
CA LYS A 74 17.39 7.19 3.62
C LYS A 74 16.52 7.44 2.40
N ASP A 75 15.23 7.51 2.63
CA ASP A 75 14.24 7.85 1.61
C ASP A 75 14.29 9.34 1.27
N HIS A 76 14.39 9.67 -0.01
CA HIS A 76 14.38 11.04 -0.52
C HIS A 76 13.00 11.70 -0.41
N LEU A 77 11.93 10.91 -0.43
CA LEU A 77 10.55 11.39 -0.36
C LEU A 77 10.17 11.76 1.06
N SER A 78 10.30 10.82 1.98
CA SER A 78 9.92 11.01 3.38
C SER A 78 11.03 11.61 4.25
N GLY A 79 12.27 11.64 3.75
CA GLY A 79 13.46 12.03 4.52
C GLY A 79 13.84 11.03 5.62
N ARG A 80 13.10 9.93 5.78
CA ARG A 80 13.27 8.95 6.86
C ARG A 80 14.45 8.03 6.57
N THR A 81 15.29 7.83 7.58
CA THR A 81 16.38 6.86 7.55
C THR A 81 15.97 5.57 8.26
N ARG A 82 16.19 4.43 7.61
CA ARG A 82 15.91 3.09 8.14
C ARG A 82 17.18 2.26 8.16
N ALA A 83 17.31 1.38 9.14
CA ALA A 83 18.40 0.41 9.18
C ALA A 83 18.21 -0.64 8.08
N ILE A 84 19.32 -1.12 7.51
CA ILE A 84 19.36 -2.24 6.57
C ILE A 84 20.31 -3.32 7.11
N ARG A 85 20.13 -4.56 6.70
CA ARG A 85 21.07 -5.65 6.96
C ARG A 85 21.18 -6.56 5.76
N PHE A 86 22.32 -7.20 5.59
CA PHE A 86 22.45 -8.29 4.63
C PHE A 86 22.28 -9.61 5.39
N THR A 87 21.48 -10.51 4.82
CA THR A 87 21.12 -11.78 5.44
C THR A 87 21.34 -12.89 4.44
N HIS A 88 22.15 -13.88 4.81
CA HIS A 88 22.32 -15.10 4.03
C HIS A 88 21.01 -15.85 3.94
N VAL A 89 20.70 -16.38 2.75
CA VAL A 89 19.38 -16.99 2.55
C VAL A 89 19.20 -18.29 3.32
N GLU A 90 20.27 -18.99 3.67
CA GLU A 90 20.20 -20.10 4.64
C GLU A 90 19.64 -19.65 6.01
N GLY A 91 19.87 -18.38 6.39
CA GLY A 91 19.30 -17.76 7.59
C GLY A 91 17.87 -17.21 7.42
N LEU A 92 17.32 -17.17 6.20
CA LEU A 92 15.92 -16.76 5.97
C LEU A 92 14.92 -17.86 6.35
N GLN A 93 15.36 -19.11 6.53
CA GLN A 93 14.48 -20.19 7.02
C GLN A 93 13.86 -19.84 8.39
N ASP A 94 14.59 -19.14 9.24
CA ASP A 94 14.16 -18.61 10.54
C ASP A 94 13.75 -17.13 10.52
N SER A 95 13.83 -16.46 9.35
CA SER A 95 13.24 -15.12 9.23
C SER A 95 11.71 -15.28 9.28
N GLY A 96 11.04 -14.59 10.20
CA GLY A 96 9.58 -14.62 10.38
C GLY A 96 8.77 -14.12 9.17
N ASN A 97 9.40 -13.92 8.01
CA ASN A 97 8.76 -13.48 6.78
C ASN A 97 7.84 -14.58 6.24
N TRP A 98 6.55 -14.29 6.20
CA TRP A 98 5.50 -15.12 5.60
C TRP A 98 5.60 -15.05 4.07
N ASP A 99 5.66 -16.20 3.40
CA ASP A 99 5.59 -16.36 1.94
C ASP A 99 4.42 -17.30 1.58
N PHE A 100 4.09 -17.44 0.29
CA PHE A 100 3.00 -18.31 -0.15
C PHE A 100 3.16 -19.75 0.34
N ASP A 101 4.40 -20.28 0.34
CA ASP A 101 4.69 -21.65 0.70
C ASP A 101 4.50 -21.87 2.20
N LYS A 102 5.02 -20.98 3.06
CA LYS A 102 4.78 -20.98 4.50
C LYS A 102 3.29 -20.86 4.84
N CYS A 103 2.53 -20.02 4.11
CA CYS A 103 1.08 -19.93 4.32
C CYS A 103 0.39 -21.27 4.05
N LYS A 104 0.78 -21.96 2.97
CA LYS A 104 0.23 -23.25 2.55
C LYS A 104 0.66 -24.40 3.47
N ASP A 105 1.92 -24.43 3.88
CA ASP A 105 2.48 -25.41 4.79
C ASP A 105 1.78 -25.29 6.15
N PHE A 106 1.64 -24.07 6.65
CA PHE A 106 0.88 -23.80 7.86
C PHE A 106 -0.57 -24.30 7.75
N PHE A 107 -1.27 -23.99 6.66
CA PHE A 107 -2.63 -24.51 6.46
C PHE A 107 -2.67 -26.04 6.50
N THR A 108 -1.72 -26.69 5.85
CA THR A 108 -1.63 -28.16 5.76
C THR A 108 -1.37 -28.81 7.12
N ASP A 109 -0.56 -28.18 7.97
CA ASP A 109 -0.28 -28.66 9.33
C ASP A 109 -1.46 -28.46 10.30
N MET A 110 -2.26 -27.43 10.03
CA MET A 110 -3.26 -26.92 10.97
C MET A 110 -4.65 -27.46 10.70
N ALA A 111 -5.10 -27.43 9.44
CA ALA A 111 -6.46 -27.78 9.07
C ALA A 111 -6.74 -29.25 9.37
N SER A 112 -7.77 -29.51 10.17
CA SER A 112 -8.25 -30.86 10.40
C SER A 112 -9.31 -31.22 9.34
N GLY A 113 -9.19 -32.42 8.75
CA GLY A 113 -10.12 -32.87 7.71
C GLY A 113 -10.22 -34.38 7.64
N ASN A 114 -11.43 -34.89 7.42
CA ASN A 114 -11.64 -36.28 7.01
C ASN A 114 -11.24 -36.45 5.54
N ALA A 115 -10.68 -37.61 5.18
CA ALA A 115 -10.16 -37.91 3.83
C ALA A 115 -11.18 -37.81 2.67
N GLU A 116 -12.45 -37.49 2.93
CA GLU A 116 -13.54 -37.45 1.95
C GLU A 116 -13.91 -36.02 1.48
N SER A 117 -13.43 -34.96 2.14
CA SER A 117 -13.72 -33.55 1.77
C SER A 117 -12.46 -32.69 1.80
N GLU A 118 -12.46 -31.58 1.04
CA GLU A 118 -11.37 -30.59 1.15
C GLU A 118 -11.25 -30.10 2.60
N PRO A 119 -10.04 -30.09 3.18
CA PRO A 119 -9.84 -29.67 4.57
C PRO A 119 -10.15 -28.18 4.71
N LEU A 120 -10.83 -27.83 5.80
CA LEU A 120 -11.10 -26.44 6.19
C LEU A 120 -10.35 -26.13 7.47
N LEU A 121 -9.78 -24.93 7.55
CA LEU A 121 -9.16 -24.44 8.77
C LEU A 121 -10.24 -23.81 9.66
N THR A 122 -10.54 -24.46 10.77
CA THR A 122 -11.59 -24.00 11.70
C THR A 122 -11.04 -23.07 12.78
N GLN A 123 -11.95 -22.38 13.47
CA GLN A 123 -11.59 -21.58 14.65
C GLN A 123 -10.92 -22.45 15.73
N ASP A 124 -11.39 -23.67 15.95
CA ASP A 124 -10.82 -24.58 16.96
C ASP A 124 -9.41 -25.05 16.58
N ASP A 125 -9.16 -25.30 15.29
CA ASP A 125 -7.81 -25.62 14.79
C ASP A 125 -6.83 -24.49 15.09
N LEU A 126 -7.23 -23.24 14.82
CA LEU A 126 -6.42 -22.05 15.08
C LEU A 126 -6.18 -21.85 16.59
N LEU A 127 -7.22 -21.98 17.43
CA LEU A 127 -7.08 -21.84 18.89
C LEU A 127 -6.10 -22.86 19.48
N CYS A 128 -6.11 -24.10 18.98
CA CYS A 128 -5.29 -25.17 19.53
C CYS A 128 -3.82 -25.09 19.10
N LYS A 129 -3.55 -24.58 17.90
CA LYS A 129 -2.24 -24.74 17.26
C LYS A 129 -1.61 -23.39 16.83
N TRP A 130 -2.16 -22.26 17.27
CA TRP A 130 -1.64 -20.92 16.93
C TRP A 130 -0.13 -20.80 17.25
N PRO A 131 0.69 -20.27 16.32
CA PRO A 131 2.14 -20.18 16.53
C PRO A 131 2.45 -19.18 17.64
N GLY A 132 3.05 -19.66 18.72
CA GLY A 132 3.57 -18.82 19.81
C GLY A 132 2.58 -18.55 20.95
N ALA A 133 1.97 -19.59 21.54
CA ALA A 133 1.10 -19.47 22.72
C ALA A 133 1.86 -18.94 23.97
N VAL A 134 2.07 -17.62 24.02
CA VAL A 134 2.35 -16.78 25.19
C VAL A 134 1.43 -15.54 25.14
N MET A 135 0.21 -15.72 24.63
CA MET A 135 -0.83 -14.69 24.71
C MET A 135 -1.87 -15.14 25.73
N ASP A 136 -2.43 -14.18 26.46
CA ASP A 136 -3.62 -14.40 27.31
C ASP A 136 -4.70 -15.11 26.48
N GLY A 137 -5.37 -16.11 27.05
CA GLY A 137 -6.35 -16.94 26.36
C GLY A 137 -7.49 -16.11 25.77
N ASP A 138 -7.87 -15.03 26.44
CA ASP A 138 -8.89 -14.09 25.96
C ASP A 138 -8.41 -13.31 24.72
N LEU A 139 -7.15 -12.87 24.71
CA LEU A 139 -6.56 -12.14 23.56
C LEU A 139 -6.36 -13.04 22.34
N LEU A 140 -5.96 -14.29 22.57
CA LEU A 140 -5.87 -15.28 21.50
C LEU A 140 -7.25 -15.55 20.88
N GLY A 141 -8.29 -15.67 21.72
CA GLY A 141 -9.67 -15.85 21.28
C GLY A 141 -10.16 -14.72 20.37
N GLU A 142 -9.93 -13.46 20.76
CA GLU A 142 -10.27 -12.29 19.93
C GLU A 142 -9.48 -12.26 18.62
N THR A 143 -8.17 -12.55 18.68
CA THR A 143 -7.28 -12.56 17.50
C THR A 143 -7.74 -13.59 16.48
N VAL A 144 -8.01 -14.83 16.91
CA VAL A 144 -8.49 -15.88 16.03
C VAL A 144 -9.84 -15.50 15.42
N ARG A 145 -10.76 -14.92 16.20
CA ARG A 145 -12.07 -14.49 15.69
C ARG A 145 -11.94 -13.43 14.61
N GLU A 146 -11.07 -12.45 14.83
CA GLU A 146 -10.82 -11.39 13.85
C GLU A 146 -10.17 -11.92 12.57
N VAL A 147 -9.20 -12.84 12.68
CA VAL A 147 -8.58 -13.50 11.53
C VAL A 147 -9.61 -14.30 10.74
N MET A 148 -10.44 -15.11 11.41
CA MET A 148 -11.51 -15.87 10.74
C MET A 148 -12.49 -14.93 10.01
N ARG A 149 -12.89 -13.83 10.66
CA ARG A 149 -13.81 -12.85 10.10
C ARG A 149 -13.23 -12.13 8.88
N SER A 150 -11.95 -11.77 8.94
CA SER A 150 -11.27 -10.99 7.92
C SER A 150 -10.75 -11.84 6.76
N ALA A 151 -10.41 -13.10 7.00
CA ALA A 151 -9.98 -14.05 5.97
C ALA A 151 -11.15 -14.70 5.21
N SER A 152 -12.32 -14.84 5.84
CA SER A 152 -13.49 -15.46 5.21
C SER A 152 -14.01 -14.64 4.02
N LEU A 153 -14.12 -15.31 2.87
CA LEU A 153 -14.66 -14.73 1.63
C LEU A 153 -15.96 -15.41 1.18
N ARG A 154 -16.17 -16.68 1.56
CA ARG A 154 -17.29 -17.52 1.09
C ARG A 154 -18.29 -17.89 2.19
N ASP A 155 -18.16 -17.34 3.39
CA ASP A 155 -19.04 -17.59 4.55
C ASP A 155 -19.20 -19.09 4.88
N LEU A 156 -18.12 -19.85 4.73
CA LEU A 156 -18.05 -21.27 5.08
C LEU A 156 -17.85 -21.46 6.59
N ALA A 157 -18.04 -22.69 7.08
CA ALA A 157 -17.82 -23.04 8.48
C ALA A 157 -16.33 -22.99 8.93
N GLY A 158 -15.42 -22.80 7.97
CA GLY A 158 -13.98 -22.64 8.17
C GLY A 158 -13.36 -22.02 6.91
N LEU A 159 -12.06 -21.77 6.94
CA LEU A 159 -11.34 -21.16 5.83
C LEU A 159 -10.86 -22.23 4.84
N THR A 160 -10.99 -21.98 3.53
CA THR A 160 -10.25 -22.77 2.54
C THR A 160 -8.77 -22.40 2.54
N LYS A 161 -7.95 -23.25 1.91
CA LYS A 161 -6.52 -22.98 1.73
C LYS A 161 -6.29 -21.64 1.03
N GLU A 162 -7.07 -21.34 0.01
CA GLU A 162 -6.96 -20.13 -0.79
C GLU A 162 -7.39 -18.88 -0.02
N GLU A 163 -8.41 -18.96 0.83
CA GLU A 163 -8.83 -17.86 1.71
C GLU A 163 -7.74 -17.54 2.73
N TRP A 164 -7.15 -18.57 3.34
CA TRP A 164 -6.03 -18.45 4.27
C TRP A 164 -4.81 -17.80 3.61
N VAL A 165 -4.40 -18.35 2.46
CA VAL A 165 -3.26 -17.83 1.69
C VAL A 165 -3.52 -16.40 1.24
N ASN A 166 -4.72 -16.09 0.74
CA ASN A 166 -5.10 -14.73 0.33
C ASN A 166 -4.97 -13.75 1.48
N TYR A 167 -5.53 -14.09 2.66
CA TYR A 167 -5.46 -13.23 3.83
C TYR A 167 -4.03 -12.85 4.17
N TRP A 168 -3.15 -13.84 4.35
CA TRP A 168 -1.76 -13.58 4.73
C TRP A 168 -0.94 -12.92 3.64
N ALA A 169 -1.11 -13.31 2.38
CA ALA A 169 -0.44 -12.65 1.27
C ALA A 169 -0.82 -11.16 1.16
N LEU A 170 -2.07 -10.82 1.48
CA LEU A 170 -2.52 -9.42 1.58
C LEU A 170 -1.95 -8.70 2.80
N GLN A 171 -1.86 -9.35 3.96
CA GLN A 171 -1.24 -8.74 5.15
C GLN A 171 0.26 -8.44 4.93
N VAL A 172 0.99 -9.35 4.28
CA VAL A 172 2.43 -9.17 4.01
C VAL A 172 2.69 -8.13 2.92
N GLY A 173 1.76 -7.96 1.98
CA GLY A 173 1.85 -6.94 0.93
C GLY A 173 1.75 -5.48 1.43
N GLU A 174 1.52 -5.26 2.73
CA GLU A 174 1.34 -3.96 3.40
C GLU A 174 0.49 -2.90 2.67
N PRO A 175 -0.74 -3.21 2.25
CA PRO A 175 -1.75 -2.18 2.11
C PRO A 175 -2.37 -1.93 3.51
N SER A 176 -2.75 -0.69 3.83
CA SER A 176 -3.44 -0.37 5.11
C SER A 176 -4.62 -1.33 5.36
N ALA A 177 -5.04 -1.53 6.61
CA ALA A 177 -6.22 -2.35 6.93
C ALA A 177 -7.47 -1.95 6.10
N ALA A 178 -7.62 -0.65 5.83
CA ALA A 178 -8.68 -0.13 4.97
C ALA A 178 -8.56 -0.60 3.51
N SER A 179 -7.35 -0.70 2.99
CA SER A 179 -7.07 -1.18 1.63
C SER A 179 -7.32 -2.70 1.52
N VAL A 180 -6.89 -3.49 2.51
CA VAL A 180 -7.20 -4.93 2.56
C VAL A 180 -8.71 -5.16 2.58
N ALA A 181 -9.44 -4.45 3.45
CA ALA A 181 -10.88 -4.59 3.59
C ALA A 181 -11.63 -4.28 2.29
N GLU A 182 -11.21 -3.24 1.57
CA GLU A 182 -11.81 -2.85 0.29
C GLU A 182 -11.59 -3.91 -0.80
N LEU A 183 -10.36 -4.43 -0.91
CA LEU A 183 -10.05 -5.48 -1.87
C LEU A 183 -10.81 -6.77 -1.54
N THR A 184 -10.88 -7.12 -0.25
CA THR A 184 -11.61 -8.27 0.27
C THR A 184 -13.09 -8.18 -0.09
N GLU A 185 -13.73 -7.04 0.13
CA GLU A 185 -15.15 -6.85 -0.19
C GLU A 185 -15.41 -6.98 -1.70
N ARG A 186 -14.54 -6.39 -2.53
CA ARG A 186 -14.64 -6.54 -3.98
C ARG A 186 -14.47 -8.00 -4.42
N LEU A 187 -13.51 -8.71 -3.83
CA LEU A 187 -13.27 -10.12 -4.11
C LEU A 187 -14.47 -10.99 -3.69
N ARG A 188 -15.13 -10.70 -2.56
CA ARG A 188 -16.37 -11.37 -2.16
C ARG A 188 -17.47 -11.22 -3.21
N VAL A 189 -17.67 -10.01 -3.72
CA VAL A 189 -18.66 -9.75 -4.77
C VAL A 189 -18.34 -10.57 -6.01
N VAL A 190 -17.08 -10.62 -6.44
CA VAL A 190 -16.68 -11.40 -7.62
C VAL A 190 -16.86 -12.90 -7.40
N LEU A 191 -16.51 -13.41 -6.22
CA LEU A 191 -16.63 -14.83 -5.87
C LEU A 191 -18.06 -15.36 -5.92
N GLN A 192 -19.07 -14.48 -5.79
CA GLN A 192 -20.47 -14.85 -5.98
C GLN A 192 -20.80 -15.23 -7.43
N TYR A 193 -20.07 -14.66 -8.40
CA TYR A 193 -20.26 -14.93 -9.83
C TYR A 193 -19.30 -15.99 -10.35
N ASP A 194 -18.06 -16.02 -9.84
CA ASP A 194 -17.05 -16.99 -10.21
C ASP A 194 -16.31 -17.50 -8.98
N SER A 195 -16.74 -18.67 -8.50
CA SER A 195 -16.18 -19.28 -7.29
C SER A 195 -14.70 -19.68 -7.43
N LYS A 196 -14.16 -19.72 -8.66
CA LYS A 196 -12.80 -20.18 -8.99
C LYS A 196 -11.84 -19.04 -9.33
N VAL A 197 -12.30 -17.78 -9.29
CA VAL A 197 -11.46 -16.61 -9.59
C VAL A 197 -10.24 -16.52 -8.68
N LEU A 198 -10.40 -16.79 -7.38
CA LEU A 198 -9.32 -16.66 -6.41
C LEU A 198 -8.22 -17.69 -6.66
N GLU A 199 -8.61 -18.96 -6.88
CA GLU A 199 -7.73 -20.06 -7.25
C GLU A 199 -6.91 -19.71 -8.50
N ARG A 200 -7.57 -19.19 -9.54
CA ARG A 200 -6.90 -18.85 -10.81
C ARG A 200 -5.94 -17.68 -10.65
N LEU A 201 -6.37 -16.61 -9.97
CA LEU A 201 -5.52 -15.44 -9.73
C LEU A 201 -4.29 -15.79 -8.88
N GLN A 202 -4.44 -16.61 -7.83
CA GLN A 202 -3.32 -17.11 -7.05
C GLN A 202 -2.37 -17.95 -7.90
N ALA A 203 -2.88 -18.91 -8.68
CA ALA A 203 -2.05 -19.74 -9.54
C ALA A 203 -1.28 -18.91 -10.59
N ILE A 204 -1.91 -17.88 -11.15
CA ILE A 204 -1.26 -16.95 -12.08
C ILE A 204 -0.18 -16.14 -11.37
N PHE A 205 -0.50 -15.52 -10.23
CA PHE A 205 0.48 -14.74 -9.48
C PHE A 205 1.70 -15.59 -9.15
N GLU A 206 1.49 -16.78 -8.60
CA GLU A 206 2.57 -17.72 -8.25
C GLU A 206 3.40 -18.19 -9.46
N ALA A 207 2.79 -18.31 -10.63
CA ALA A 207 3.50 -18.75 -11.84
C ALA A 207 4.44 -17.68 -12.40
N PHE A 208 4.17 -16.40 -12.14
CA PHE A 208 4.90 -15.26 -12.71
C PHE A 208 5.62 -14.39 -11.68
N ALA A 209 5.34 -14.55 -10.39
CA ALA A 209 6.05 -13.88 -9.32
C ALA A 209 7.54 -14.27 -9.32
N THR A 210 8.39 -13.36 -8.85
CA THR A 210 9.82 -13.63 -8.77
C THR A 210 10.04 -14.73 -7.74
N ALA A 211 10.72 -15.82 -8.14
CA ALA A 211 11.17 -16.82 -7.20
C ALA A 211 12.54 -16.42 -6.64
N ILE A 212 12.66 -16.30 -5.32
CA ILE A 212 13.95 -16.15 -4.65
C ILE A 212 14.32 -17.54 -4.12
N LEU A 213 15.36 -18.15 -4.71
CA LEU A 213 15.84 -19.50 -4.35
C LEU A 213 14.75 -20.59 -4.35
N GLY A 214 13.88 -20.56 -5.36
CA GLY A 214 12.83 -21.56 -5.53
C GLY A 214 11.62 -21.37 -4.59
N ARG A 215 11.58 -20.29 -3.80
CA ARG A 215 10.38 -19.85 -3.06
C ARG A 215 9.74 -18.66 -3.76
N ASN A 216 8.42 -18.65 -3.84
CA ASN A 216 7.69 -17.54 -4.45
C ASN A 216 7.81 -16.30 -3.55
N SER A 217 8.48 -15.26 -4.03
CA SER A 217 8.40 -13.95 -3.39
C SER A 217 7.01 -13.36 -3.65
N LEU A 218 6.55 -12.49 -2.75
CA LEU A 218 5.31 -11.73 -2.93
C LEU A 218 5.50 -10.52 -3.86
N ALA A 219 6.45 -10.57 -4.79
CA ALA A 219 6.75 -9.52 -5.74
C ALA A 219 6.67 -10.04 -7.18
N LEU A 220 6.02 -9.26 -8.05
CA LEU A 220 5.73 -9.57 -9.45
C LEU A 220 6.25 -8.43 -10.33
N PRO A 221 7.32 -8.64 -11.12
CA PRO A 221 7.81 -7.61 -12.03
C PRO A 221 6.79 -7.34 -13.15
N ILE A 222 6.83 -6.15 -13.75
CA ILE A 222 5.92 -5.80 -14.86
C ILE A 222 6.02 -6.80 -16.01
N ASP A 223 7.21 -7.26 -16.39
CA ASP A 223 7.35 -8.28 -17.42
C ASP A 223 6.59 -9.57 -17.05
N GLY A 224 6.62 -9.94 -15.77
CA GLY A 224 5.82 -11.06 -15.23
C GLY A 224 4.32 -10.78 -15.31
N LEU A 225 3.88 -9.56 -14.98
CA LEU A 225 2.48 -9.13 -15.14
C LEU A 225 2.03 -9.17 -16.61
N LEU A 226 2.84 -8.69 -17.54
CA LEU A 226 2.52 -8.65 -18.96
C LEU A 226 2.43 -10.07 -19.53
N GLU A 227 3.34 -10.98 -19.14
CA GLU A 227 3.29 -12.38 -19.56
C GLU A 227 2.10 -13.13 -18.94
N ALA A 228 1.76 -12.83 -17.68
CA ALA A 228 0.53 -13.29 -17.05
C ALA A 228 -0.69 -12.84 -17.87
N CYS A 229 -0.75 -11.58 -18.29
CA CYS A 229 -1.83 -11.05 -19.12
C CYS A 229 -1.93 -11.76 -20.47
N ARG A 230 -0.80 -11.99 -21.16
CA ARG A 230 -0.78 -12.75 -22.42
C ARG A 230 -1.27 -14.18 -22.26
N THR A 231 -0.92 -14.83 -21.14
CA THR A 231 -1.42 -16.17 -20.82
C THR A 231 -2.94 -16.16 -20.62
N MET A 232 -3.48 -15.12 -19.99
CA MET A 232 -4.92 -14.94 -19.78
C MET A 232 -5.70 -14.64 -21.07
N GLU A 233 -5.07 -14.21 -22.17
CA GLU A 233 -5.77 -14.04 -23.46
C GLU A 233 -6.37 -15.35 -24.00
N ALA A 234 -5.77 -16.48 -23.62
CA ALA A 234 -6.26 -17.81 -23.99
C ALA A 234 -7.47 -18.25 -23.15
N PHE A 235 -7.85 -17.51 -22.10
CA PHE A 235 -8.98 -17.85 -21.26
C PHE A 235 -10.32 -17.63 -22.01
N PRO A 236 -11.42 -18.24 -21.55
CA PRO A 236 -12.75 -18.01 -22.13
C PRO A 236 -13.18 -16.55 -22.02
N ASP A 237 -13.91 -16.02 -23.01
CA ASP A 237 -14.32 -14.60 -23.05
C ASP A 237 -15.20 -14.15 -21.88
N HIS A 238 -15.83 -15.08 -21.16
CA HIS A 238 -16.71 -14.77 -20.04
C HIS A 238 -15.97 -14.62 -18.70
N VAL A 239 -14.68 -14.97 -18.62
CA VAL A 239 -13.93 -14.79 -17.37
C VAL A 239 -13.37 -13.37 -17.29
N MET A 240 -13.51 -12.74 -16.13
CA MET A 240 -13.18 -11.33 -15.97
C MET A 240 -11.68 -11.05 -16.08
N GLU A 241 -10.84 -12.01 -15.72
CA GLU A 241 -9.38 -11.86 -15.74
C GLU A 241 -8.88 -11.62 -17.16
N LYS A 242 -9.53 -12.23 -18.16
CA LYS A 242 -9.22 -11.98 -19.57
C LYS A 242 -9.50 -10.53 -19.96
N PHE A 243 -10.64 -9.99 -19.55
CA PHE A 243 -11.00 -8.62 -19.84
C PHE A 243 -9.98 -7.64 -19.26
N TRP A 244 -9.58 -7.83 -18.00
CA TRP A 244 -8.60 -6.96 -17.35
C TRP A 244 -7.19 -7.15 -17.91
N ALA A 245 -6.79 -8.38 -18.23
CA ALA A 245 -5.53 -8.66 -18.92
C ALA A 245 -5.44 -7.92 -20.27
N GLN A 246 -6.51 -7.94 -21.07
CA GLN A 246 -6.57 -7.21 -22.34
C GLN A 246 -6.49 -5.70 -22.14
N ASP A 247 -7.16 -5.15 -21.11
CA ASP A 247 -7.08 -3.73 -20.80
C ASP A 247 -5.67 -3.30 -20.37
N ILE A 248 -4.98 -4.11 -19.58
CA ILE A 248 -3.58 -3.87 -19.15
C ILE A 248 -2.64 -3.89 -20.36
N LEU A 249 -2.74 -4.91 -21.22
CA LEU A 249 -1.92 -5.01 -22.43
C LEU A 249 -2.16 -3.81 -23.36
N ARG A 250 -3.42 -3.43 -23.56
CA ARG A 250 -3.78 -2.24 -24.35
C ARG A 250 -3.19 -0.96 -23.74
N GLN A 251 -3.29 -0.78 -22.43
CA GLN A 251 -2.71 0.39 -21.75
C GLN A 251 -1.18 0.42 -21.87
N HIS A 252 -0.52 -0.73 -21.78
CA HIS A 252 0.92 -0.86 -21.98
C HIS A 252 1.32 -0.45 -23.40
N ASP A 253 0.66 -1.01 -24.42
CA ASP A 253 0.95 -0.71 -25.83
C ASP A 253 0.69 0.76 -26.20
N GLU A 254 -0.24 1.42 -25.51
CA GLU A 254 -0.52 2.84 -25.64
C GLU A 254 0.43 3.75 -24.83
N GLY A 255 1.34 3.19 -24.03
CA GLY A 255 2.21 3.94 -23.12
C GLY A 255 1.46 4.65 -21.99
N LYS A 256 0.28 4.12 -21.61
CA LYS A 256 -0.63 4.68 -20.60
C LYS A 256 -0.76 3.83 -19.35
N LEU A 257 -0.09 2.68 -19.30
CA LEU A 257 -0.08 1.83 -18.12
C LEU A 257 0.52 2.63 -16.97
N ALA A 258 -0.24 2.78 -15.88
CA ALA A 258 0.19 3.51 -14.68
C ALA A 258 1.15 2.67 -13.80
N LEU A 259 2.11 2.00 -14.45
CA LEU A 259 3.17 1.18 -13.86
C LEU A 259 4.46 1.49 -14.66
N GLU A 260 5.55 1.82 -13.97
CA GLU A 260 6.85 2.21 -14.58
C GLU A 260 7.72 0.98 -14.87
N GLU A 261 8.56 0.96 -15.92
CA GLU A 261 9.23 -0.27 -16.41
C GLU A 261 10.01 -1.09 -15.34
N ASP A 262 10.58 -0.44 -14.32
CA ASP A 262 11.34 -1.09 -13.24
C ASP A 262 10.49 -1.43 -11.99
N GLU A 263 9.15 -1.25 -12.03
CA GLU A 263 8.29 -1.52 -10.88
C GLU A 263 8.00 -3.02 -10.68
N GLU A 264 8.03 -3.46 -9.42
CA GLU A 264 7.50 -4.76 -8.99
C GLU A 264 6.20 -4.55 -8.19
N LEU A 265 5.15 -5.28 -8.55
CA LEU A 265 3.84 -5.31 -7.90
C LEU A 265 3.87 -6.31 -6.75
N ASN A 266 3.28 -5.95 -5.60
CA ASN A 266 3.02 -6.96 -4.58
C ASN A 266 1.71 -7.74 -4.86
N TYR A 267 1.39 -8.72 -4.03
CA TYR A 267 0.15 -9.51 -4.18
C TYR A 267 -1.11 -8.63 -4.16
N HIS A 268 -1.16 -7.61 -3.29
CA HIS A 268 -2.29 -6.68 -3.25
C HIS A 268 -2.42 -5.85 -4.53
N ASP A 269 -1.31 -5.35 -5.08
CA ASP A 269 -1.26 -4.60 -6.33
C ASP A 269 -1.79 -5.46 -7.49
N PHE A 270 -1.27 -6.68 -7.61
CA PHE A 270 -1.71 -7.63 -8.62
C PHE A 270 -3.21 -7.91 -8.51
N MET A 271 -3.68 -8.27 -7.31
CA MET A 271 -5.10 -8.56 -7.08
C MET A 271 -5.97 -7.33 -7.35
N SER A 272 -5.53 -6.13 -6.97
CA SER A 272 -6.25 -4.88 -7.24
C SER A 272 -6.42 -4.68 -8.75
N VAL A 273 -5.33 -4.76 -9.51
CA VAL A 273 -5.33 -4.59 -10.96
C VAL A 273 -6.17 -5.66 -11.65
N MET A 274 -6.05 -6.93 -11.24
CA MET A 274 -6.82 -8.05 -11.81
C MET A 274 -8.30 -8.03 -11.43
N LEU A 275 -8.67 -7.31 -10.37
CA LEU A 275 -10.05 -7.02 -10.04
C LEU A 275 -10.56 -5.72 -10.67
N GLY A 276 -9.80 -5.12 -11.59
CA GLY A 276 -10.19 -3.93 -12.35
C GLY A 276 -10.02 -2.62 -11.61
N ARG A 277 -9.16 -2.57 -10.59
CA ARG A 277 -8.76 -1.32 -9.95
C ARG A 277 -7.69 -0.64 -10.79
N LYS A 278 -7.66 0.69 -10.75
CA LYS A 278 -6.64 1.50 -11.42
C LYS A 278 -5.74 2.11 -10.36
N ARG A 279 -4.43 1.97 -10.54
CA ARG A 279 -3.44 2.63 -9.70
C ARG A 279 -3.44 4.14 -10.00
N GLN A 280 -3.54 4.95 -8.96
CA GLN A 280 -3.65 6.40 -9.07
C GLN A 280 -2.60 7.09 -8.20
N LYS A 281 -1.98 8.15 -8.74
CA LYS A 281 -0.97 8.92 -8.04
C LYS A 281 -1.62 9.87 -7.02
N VAL A 282 -1.05 9.90 -5.82
CA VAL A 282 -1.48 10.77 -4.72
C VAL A 282 -0.38 11.79 -4.46
N TYR A 283 -0.77 13.06 -4.31
CA TYR A 283 0.12 14.18 -4.06
C TYR A 283 -0.38 15.03 -2.89
N LEU A 284 0.55 15.59 -2.13
CA LEU A 284 0.29 16.66 -1.18
C LEU A 284 0.63 18.00 -1.84
N LEU A 285 -0.37 18.87 -1.97
CA LEU A 285 -0.18 20.24 -2.43
C LEU A 285 0.07 21.11 -1.20
N MET A 286 1.22 21.79 -1.18
CA MET A 286 1.66 22.63 -0.07
C MET A 286 1.62 24.10 -0.48
N TYR A 287 0.89 24.90 0.30
CA TYR A 287 0.69 26.32 0.07
C TYR A 287 1.30 27.12 1.22
N ASP A 288 2.08 28.15 0.90
CA ASP A 288 2.48 29.16 1.87
C ASP A 288 1.43 30.27 1.92
N ILE A 289 0.57 30.23 2.93
CA ILE A 289 -0.54 31.18 3.06
C ILE A 289 -0.09 32.54 3.61
N THR A 290 1.21 32.73 3.86
CA THR A 290 1.79 34.04 4.13
C THR A 290 2.08 34.83 2.86
N ASP A 291 1.83 34.26 1.66
CA ASP A 291 2.08 34.90 0.37
C ASP A 291 3.56 35.33 0.23
N GLY A 292 4.48 34.44 0.63
CA GLY A 292 5.93 34.68 0.63
C GLY A 292 6.43 35.65 1.70
N ARG A 293 5.56 36.13 2.60
CA ARG A 293 5.92 37.01 3.73
C ARG A 293 6.33 36.24 4.97
N ALA A 294 6.65 34.96 4.86
CA ALA A 294 7.04 34.13 5.97
C ALA A 294 8.22 34.72 6.76
N SER A 295 9.12 35.45 6.10
CA SER A 295 10.23 36.19 6.72
C SER A 295 9.80 37.35 7.64
N PHE A 296 8.64 37.96 7.40
CA PHE A 296 8.05 38.95 8.31
C PHE A 296 7.51 38.27 9.57
N TRP A 297 6.95 37.08 9.41
CA TRP A 297 6.41 36.28 10.51
C TRP A 297 7.50 35.52 11.27
N SER A 298 8.62 35.13 10.65
CA SER A 298 9.70 34.40 11.33
C SER A 298 10.34 35.19 12.47
N TRP A 299 10.36 36.53 12.39
CA TRP A 299 10.76 37.38 13.52
C TRP A 299 9.82 37.26 14.73
N LEU A 300 8.52 37.05 14.48
CA LEU A 300 7.50 36.90 15.51
C LEU A 300 7.36 35.44 16.01
N LEU A 301 7.65 34.47 15.14
CA LEU A 301 7.37 33.04 15.32
C LEU A 301 8.61 32.18 15.60
N GLY A 302 9.80 32.77 15.47
CA GLY A 302 11.09 32.13 15.70
C GLY A 302 11.85 31.80 14.40
N PRO A 303 13.18 31.65 14.48
CA PRO A 303 14.06 31.52 13.31
C PRO A 303 13.86 30.23 12.50
N HIS A 304 13.11 29.26 13.04
CA HIS A 304 12.82 27.98 12.38
C HIS A 304 11.51 27.99 11.56
N PHE A 305 10.72 29.07 11.61
CA PHE A 305 9.44 29.15 10.93
C PHE A 305 9.62 29.61 9.47
N ARG A 306 9.63 28.65 8.52
CA ARG A 306 9.86 28.93 7.08
C ARG A 306 8.62 29.35 6.30
N ALA A 307 7.43 28.94 6.73
CA ALA A 307 6.14 29.27 6.12
C ALA A 307 5.02 28.94 7.10
N PHE A 308 3.82 29.46 6.86
CA PHE A 308 2.61 28.92 7.47
C PHE A 308 1.95 28.01 6.43
N TRP A 309 2.04 26.71 6.64
CA TRP A 309 1.57 25.75 5.66
C TRP A 309 0.06 25.55 5.72
N HIS A 310 -0.54 25.57 4.55
CA HIS A 310 -1.83 24.97 4.25
C HIS A 310 -1.61 23.82 3.27
N THR A 311 -2.38 22.76 3.39
CA THR A 311 -2.25 21.59 2.53
C THR A 311 -3.58 21.16 1.92
N GLY A 312 -3.50 20.59 0.72
CA GLY A 312 -4.57 19.85 0.05
C GLY A 312 -4.04 18.51 -0.45
N VAL A 313 -4.90 17.50 -0.50
CA VAL A 313 -4.56 16.17 -1.01
C VAL A 313 -5.11 16.02 -2.42
N MET A 314 -4.22 15.92 -3.40
CA MET A 314 -4.56 15.73 -4.81
C MET A 314 -4.46 14.24 -5.18
N VAL A 315 -5.49 13.73 -5.85
CA VAL A 315 -5.45 12.39 -6.48
C VAL A 315 -5.66 12.56 -7.98
N GLU A 316 -4.79 11.94 -8.78
CA GLU A 316 -4.90 11.89 -10.24
C GLU A 316 -5.86 10.76 -10.64
N PHE A 317 -7.16 10.93 -10.35
CA PHE A 317 -8.16 9.96 -10.72
C PHE A 317 -8.22 9.75 -12.24
N ALA A 318 -8.64 8.56 -12.65
CA ALA A 318 -8.70 8.17 -14.06
C ALA A 318 -9.69 9.00 -14.90
N ASP A 319 -10.71 9.62 -14.29
CA ASP A 319 -11.64 10.54 -14.95
C ASP A 319 -11.09 11.97 -15.00
N LYS A 320 -10.71 12.52 -13.85
CA LYS A 320 -10.09 13.84 -13.71
C LYS A 320 -9.41 14.00 -12.36
N PRO A 321 -8.35 14.80 -12.25
CA PRO A 321 -7.69 15.01 -10.98
C PRO A 321 -8.60 15.81 -10.03
N GLY A 322 -8.49 15.53 -8.73
CA GLY A 322 -9.27 16.20 -7.68
C GLY A 322 -8.42 16.51 -6.46
N GLU A 323 -8.62 17.71 -5.91
CA GLU A 323 -7.95 18.18 -4.68
C GLU A 323 -8.96 18.25 -3.53
N PHE A 324 -8.68 17.51 -2.47
CA PHE A 324 -9.45 17.51 -1.22
C PHE A 324 -8.76 18.39 -0.17
N TRP A 325 -9.51 19.30 0.46
CA TRP A 325 -8.98 20.18 1.49
C TRP A 325 -10.07 20.62 2.48
N PHE A 326 -9.68 21.07 3.68
CA PHE A 326 -10.58 21.45 4.78
C PHE A 326 -10.48 22.93 5.19
N GLY A 327 -11.52 23.71 4.91
CA GLY A 327 -11.57 25.15 5.22
C GLY A 327 -12.82 25.57 6.00
N GLY A 328 -13.27 24.76 6.96
CA GLY A 328 -14.58 24.92 7.62
C GLY A 328 -15.67 24.01 7.07
N LYS A 329 -15.35 23.31 5.99
CA LYS A 329 -15.99 22.09 5.49
C LYS A 329 -14.98 21.40 4.59
N VAL A 330 -15.21 20.13 4.27
CA VAL A 330 -14.38 19.45 3.28
C VAL A 330 -14.81 19.88 1.87
N PHE A 331 -13.85 20.26 1.05
CA PHE A 331 -14.02 20.67 -0.33
C PHE A 331 -13.37 19.66 -1.26
N LEU A 332 -13.93 19.51 -2.46
CA LEU A 332 -13.31 18.84 -3.59
C LEU A 332 -13.23 19.84 -4.74
N SER A 333 -12.02 20.24 -5.10
CA SER A 333 -11.74 21.26 -6.12
C SER A 333 -10.94 20.68 -7.27
N THR A 334 -10.90 21.39 -8.40
CA THR A 334 -9.86 21.15 -9.40
C THR A 334 -8.52 21.55 -8.79
N PRO A 335 -7.45 20.76 -8.93
CA PRO A 335 -6.15 21.11 -8.36
C PRO A 335 -5.67 22.49 -8.78
N CYS A 336 -4.99 23.20 -7.87
CA CYS A 336 -4.45 24.55 -8.10
C CYS A 336 -5.52 25.62 -8.38
N THR A 337 -6.82 25.34 -8.15
CA THR A 337 -7.90 26.33 -8.29
C THR A 337 -8.48 26.77 -6.95
N THR A 338 -7.82 26.39 -5.85
CA THR A 338 -8.26 26.75 -4.50
C THR A 338 -8.02 28.25 -4.22
N PRO A 339 -8.69 28.83 -3.20
CA PRO A 339 -8.45 30.22 -2.80
C PRO A 339 -7.01 30.53 -2.36
N PHE A 340 -6.15 29.51 -2.24
CA PHE A 340 -4.74 29.62 -1.83
C PHE A 340 -3.78 29.80 -3.00
N GLY A 341 -4.29 29.81 -4.25
CA GLY A 341 -3.50 30.06 -5.45
C GLY A 341 -2.75 28.81 -5.93
N GLU A 342 -1.51 29.01 -6.40
CA GLU A 342 -0.63 27.92 -6.82
C GLU A 342 0.14 27.35 -5.63
N PRO A 343 0.30 26.02 -5.53
CA PRO A 343 1.10 25.41 -4.49
C PRO A 343 2.57 25.79 -4.66
N VAL A 344 3.23 26.05 -3.53
CA VAL A 344 4.69 26.22 -3.47
C VAL A 344 5.37 24.90 -3.82
N GLU A 345 4.75 23.78 -3.44
CA GLU A 345 5.26 22.45 -3.73
C GLU A 345 4.12 21.45 -3.99
N LYS A 346 4.27 20.65 -5.04
CA LYS A 346 3.47 19.44 -5.28
C LYS A 346 4.35 18.24 -4.94
N ARG A 347 4.16 17.66 -3.75
CA ARG A 347 4.95 16.54 -3.26
C ARG A 347 4.23 15.23 -3.57
N PHE A 348 4.92 14.29 -4.22
CA PHE A 348 4.37 12.94 -4.43
C PHE A 348 4.28 12.19 -3.09
N MET A 349 3.23 11.42 -2.88
CA MET A 349 2.97 10.73 -1.61
C MET A 349 2.68 9.23 -1.78
N GLY A 350 2.86 8.69 -2.99
CA GLY A 350 2.59 7.30 -3.30
C GLY A 350 1.31 7.11 -4.12
N TYR A 351 0.70 5.94 -3.94
CA TYR A 351 -0.35 5.44 -4.82
C TYR A 351 -1.59 4.97 -4.06
N THR A 352 -2.73 4.99 -4.74
CA THR A 352 -3.97 4.42 -4.23
C THR A 352 -4.75 3.70 -5.35
N TYR A 353 -5.56 2.71 -4.98
CA TYR A 353 -6.46 2.00 -5.91
C TYR A 353 -7.93 2.44 -5.77
N ARG A 354 -8.16 3.41 -4.88
CA ARG A 354 -9.48 3.91 -4.52
C ARG A 354 -10.07 4.73 -5.64
N SER A 355 -11.31 4.46 -5.98
CA SER A 355 -12.09 5.32 -6.87
C SER A 355 -12.41 6.65 -6.18
N ARG A 356 -12.75 7.64 -7.01
CA ARG A 356 -13.14 8.97 -6.53
C ARG A 356 -14.36 8.90 -5.63
N GLU A 357 -15.32 8.05 -5.97
CA GLU A 357 -16.54 7.81 -5.23
C GLU A 357 -16.25 7.19 -3.85
N GLU A 358 -15.32 6.23 -3.78
CA GLU A 358 -14.90 5.63 -2.50
C GLU A 358 -14.23 6.65 -1.59
N VAL A 359 -13.36 7.52 -2.13
CA VAL A 359 -12.72 8.59 -1.35
C VAL A 359 -13.77 9.56 -0.80
N ILE A 360 -14.70 10.02 -1.65
CA ILE A 360 -15.79 10.92 -1.23
C ILE A 360 -16.67 10.26 -0.16
N HIS A 361 -17.05 9.00 -0.37
CA HIS A 361 -17.86 8.24 0.57
C HIS A 361 -17.15 8.07 1.92
N HIS A 362 -15.87 7.70 1.90
CA HIS A 362 -15.07 7.53 3.12
C HIS A 362 -14.98 8.84 3.92
N ILE A 363 -14.72 9.97 3.26
CA ILE A 363 -14.73 11.29 3.89
C ILE A 363 -16.11 11.57 4.50
N GLY A 364 -17.19 11.33 3.75
CA GLY A 364 -18.56 11.58 4.19
C GLY A 364 -18.96 10.77 5.43
N VAL A 365 -18.55 9.50 5.50
CA VAL A 365 -18.90 8.60 6.61
C VAL A 365 -17.97 8.77 7.81
N ASN A 366 -16.66 8.80 7.56
CA ASN A 366 -15.66 8.71 8.63
C ASN A 366 -15.08 10.04 9.07
N PHE A 367 -15.11 11.08 8.23
CA PHE A 367 -14.44 12.36 8.51
C PHE A 367 -15.44 13.49 8.75
N ALA A 368 -16.67 13.42 8.21
CA ALA A 368 -17.63 14.52 8.27
C ALA A 368 -18.03 14.95 9.69
N HIS A 369 -18.03 14.02 10.65
CA HIS A 369 -18.34 14.31 12.06
C HIS A 369 -17.21 15.06 12.78
N GLU A 370 -16.00 15.04 12.23
CA GLU A 370 -14.80 15.66 12.81
C GLU A 370 -14.36 16.90 12.03
N PHE A 371 -14.54 16.92 10.71
CA PHE A 371 -14.13 18.00 9.83
C PHE A 371 -15.34 18.79 9.32
N HIS A 372 -15.96 19.52 10.25
CA HIS A 372 -17.13 20.35 10.00
C HIS A 372 -16.87 21.80 10.41
N LYS A 373 -17.88 22.65 10.23
CA LYS A 373 -17.78 24.10 10.46
C LYS A 373 -17.37 24.44 11.89
N ASP A 374 -18.03 23.83 12.87
CA ASP A 374 -17.86 24.18 14.27
C ASP A 374 -16.58 23.59 14.88
N SER A 375 -15.96 22.60 14.23
CA SER A 375 -14.68 22.03 14.66
C SER A 375 -13.48 22.75 14.05
N TYR A 376 -13.68 23.63 13.07
CA TYR A 376 -12.56 24.29 12.39
C TYR A 376 -11.81 25.23 13.33
N ASP A 377 -10.50 24.99 13.43
CA ASP A 377 -9.57 25.91 14.06
C ASP A 377 -8.24 25.95 13.31
N ALA A 378 -7.86 27.14 12.85
CA ALA A 378 -6.66 27.41 12.08
C ALA A 378 -5.37 26.89 12.74
N LEU A 379 -5.32 26.73 14.06
CA LEU A 379 -4.11 26.30 14.77
C LEU A 379 -4.16 24.84 15.19
N THR A 380 -5.33 24.38 15.63
CA THR A 380 -5.49 23.11 16.35
C THR A 380 -6.34 22.07 15.62
N HIS A 381 -7.08 22.44 14.57
CA HIS A 381 -7.91 21.52 13.79
C HIS A 381 -8.21 22.09 12.40
N ASN A 382 -7.28 21.90 11.47
CA ASN A 382 -7.23 22.57 10.17
C ASN A 382 -6.93 21.60 9.01
N CYS A 383 -6.69 22.14 7.81
CA CYS A 383 -6.30 21.37 6.62
C CYS A 383 -5.19 20.37 6.84
N ASN A 384 -4.17 20.68 7.65
CA ASN A 384 -3.01 19.79 7.81
C ASN A 384 -3.41 18.50 8.53
N HIS A 385 -4.34 18.58 9.49
CA HIS A 385 -4.88 17.43 10.21
C HIS A 385 -5.78 16.60 9.30
N PHE A 386 -6.61 17.28 8.48
CA PHE A 386 -7.43 16.62 7.48
C PHE A 386 -6.58 15.88 6.44
N SER A 387 -5.57 16.55 5.90
CA SER A 387 -4.64 16.00 4.91
C SER A 387 -3.89 14.81 5.48
N ASP A 388 -3.39 14.86 6.72
CA ASP A 388 -2.74 13.72 7.38
C ASP A 388 -3.67 12.51 7.47
N LYS A 389 -4.90 12.71 7.95
CA LYS A 389 -5.88 11.64 8.08
C LYS A 389 -6.27 11.03 6.73
N LEU A 390 -6.45 11.87 5.72
CA LEU A 390 -6.75 11.42 4.35
C LEU A 390 -5.55 10.70 3.72
N MET A 391 -4.32 11.17 3.97
CA MET A 391 -3.10 10.53 3.48
C MET A 391 -2.90 9.14 4.08
N MET A 392 -3.16 8.97 5.38
CA MET A 392 -3.17 7.65 6.02
C MET A 392 -4.18 6.70 5.38
N TYR A 393 -5.36 7.20 5.01
CA TYR A 393 -6.35 6.38 4.29
C TYR A 393 -5.88 6.03 2.87
N LEU A 394 -5.39 7.00 2.10
CA LEU A 394 -5.09 6.81 0.68
C LEU A 394 -3.81 6.01 0.43
N ALA A 395 -2.74 6.34 1.15
CA ALA A 395 -1.38 5.86 0.92
C ALA A 395 -0.69 5.25 2.15
N ASN A 396 -1.37 5.20 3.31
CA ASN A 396 -0.80 4.73 4.57
C ASN A 396 0.48 5.48 5.02
N GLU A 397 0.56 6.76 4.66
CA GLU A 397 1.66 7.63 5.04
C GLU A 397 1.16 8.91 5.70
N HIS A 398 1.91 9.39 6.69
CA HIS A 398 1.68 10.70 7.27
C HIS A 398 2.16 11.81 6.35
N VAL A 399 1.61 13.01 6.51
CA VAL A 399 2.17 14.20 5.87
C VAL A 399 3.59 14.47 6.39
N PRO A 400 4.43 15.20 5.62
CA PRO A 400 5.79 15.55 6.01
C PRO A 400 5.87 16.17 7.41
N GLU A 401 6.96 15.89 8.12
CA GLU A 401 7.14 16.29 9.53
C GLU A 401 7.00 17.80 9.76
N GLU A 402 7.42 18.62 8.79
CA GLU A 402 7.26 20.08 8.82
C GLU A 402 5.80 20.56 8.82
N ILE A 403 4.89 19.77 8.24
CA ILE A 403 3.45 19.99 8.28
C ILE A 403 2.89 19.46 9.60
N LEU A 404 3.28 18.25 9.98
CA LEU A 404 2.77 17.55 11.16
C LEU A 404 3.12 18.27 12.47
N LYS A 405 4.32 18.85 12.57
CA LYS A 405 4.79 19.59 13.75
C LYS A 405 4.40 21.06 13.79
N GLN A 406 3.83 21.60 12.71
CA GLN A 406 3.42 23.00 12.66
C GLN A 406 2.46 23.41 13.81
N PRO A 407 1.45 22.60 14.20
CA PRO A 407 0.59 22.93 15.34
C PRO A 407 1.36 23.14 16.64
N GLU A 408 2.33 22.28 16.96
CA GLU A 408 3.15 22.39 18.18
C GLU A 408 4.00 23.67 18.17
N LEU A 409 4.63 23.98 17.04
CA LEU A 409 5.43 25.20 16.87
C LEU A 409 4.57 26.46 17.04
N ILE A 410 3.35 26.43 16.51
CA ILE A 410 2.39 27.52 16.65
C ILE A 410 1.92 27.68 18.10
N LEU A 411 1.56 26.59 18.77
CA LEU A 411 1.00 26.64 20.12
C LEU A 411 2.01 27.20 21.13
N ASN A 412 3.31 26.96 20.90
CA ASN A 412 4.41 27.48 21.70
C ASN A 412 4.75 28.96 21.44
N SER A 413 4.09 29.61 20.49
CA SER A 413 4.27 31.04 20.20
C SER A 413 3.12 31.90 20.74
N PRO A 414 3.32 32.69 21.81
CA PRO A 414 2.30 33.57 22.37
C PRO A 414 1.70 34.55 21.35
N ALA A 415 2.51 34.98 20.37
CA ALA A 415 2.06 35.89 19.34
C ALA A 415 1.05 35.26 18.37
N VAL A 416 1.20 33.98 18.01
CA VAL A 416 0.22 33.28 17.15
C VAL A 416 -1.09 33.07 17.89
N GLN A 417 -1.01 32.75 19.18
CA GLN A 417 -2.19 32.57 20.03
C GLN A 417 -3.04 33.85 20.06
N LEU A 418 -2.40 35.02 20.17
CA LEU A 418 -3.09 36.31 20.08
C LEU A 418 -3.67 36.58 18.69
N ALA A 419 -3.04 36.07 17.63
CA ALA A 419 -3.50 36.21 16.25
C ALA A 419 -4.59 35.19 15.85
N ARG A 420 -4.89 34.18 16.69
CA ARG A 420 -5.85 33.09 16.40
C ARG A 420 -7.20 33.56 15.84
N PRO A 421 -7.87 34.61 16.36
CA PRO A 421 -9.14 35.09 15.78
C PRO A 421 -9.00 35.57 14.33
N PHE A 422 -7.89 36.25 14.02
CA PHE A 422 -7.59 36.73 12.67
C PHE A 422 -7.30 35.57 11.72
N LEU A 423 -6.52 34.59 12.16
CA LEU A 423 -6.18 33.40 11.37
C LEU A 423 -7.44 32.57 11.09
N ASN A 424 -8.29 32.35 12.09
CA ASN A 424 -9.59 31.71 11.90
C ASN A 424 -10.45 32.45 10.88
N ARG A 425 -10.52 33.79 10.92
CA ARG A 425 -11.27 34.56 9.92
C ARG A 425 -10.66 34.50 8.50
N ARG A 426 -9.34 34.42 8.39
CA ARG A 426 -8.62 34.43 7.11
C ARG A 426 -8.66 33.08 6.40
N PHE A 427 -8.66 31.99 7.16
CA PHE A 427 -8.53 30.62 6.65
C PHE A 427 -9.82 29.80 6.70
N PHE A 428 -10.79 30.23 7.51
CA PHE A 428 -12.15 29.74 7.40
C PHE A 428 -12.78 30.28 6.12
N VAL A 429 -13.15 29.39 5.20
CA VAL A 429 -13.83 29.74 3.96
C VAL A 429 -15.34 29.71 4.23
N GLN A 430 -15.94 30.90 4.41
CA GLN A 430 -17.39 31.02 4.45
C GLN A 430 -17.96 30.60 3.09
N GLY A 431 -18.72 29.50 3.07
CA GLY A 431 -19.36 29.04 1.84
C GLY A 431 -20.32 30.08 1.29
N SER A 432 -20.13 30.43 0.01
CA SER A 432 -21.16 30.99 -0.88
C SER A 432 -22.24 29.95 -1.17
#